data_AF-A0A925WVY0-F1
#
_entry.id   AF-A0A925WVY0-F1
#
_cell.length_a   1.000
_cell.length_b   1.000
_cell.length_c   1.000
_cell.angle_alpha   90.00
_cell.angle_beta   90.00
_cell.angle_gamma   90.00
#
_symmetry.space_group_name_H-M   'P 1'
#
loop_
_entity.id
_entity.type
_entity.pdbx_description
1 polymer ?
#
loop_
_entity_poly.entity_id
_entity_poly.type
_entity_poly.pdbx_seq_one_letter_code
_entity_poly.pdbx_strand_id
1 'polypeptide(L)'
;MRFPPWRSGIFFPMALLAIGCGKAPRKQGALAIPTSGNVRVVSRKVAQTPSRLQWKWSVIGERNWRSAQVKDATASLTKTYPLNDATQSGGCNIWECDLTAERGQWTLTLHGSDGTTATGTGALPANAGADPRKAVQIREEADRLTSLPADLTLATVDGKTVAFHIDR
;
A
#
# COMPACT_ATOMS: atom_id res chain seq x y z
N MET A 1 -69.28 -22.18 -35.09
CA MET A 1 -68.77 -23.50 -34.62
C MET A 1 -67.38 -23.75 -35.20
N ARG A 2 -66.52 -24.39 -34.41
CA ARG A 2 -65.17 -24.94 -34.67
C ARG A 2 -63.96 -24.06 -34.29
N PHE A 3 -63.25 -24.60 -33.30
CA PHE A 3 -61.96 -24.22 -32.70
C PHE A 3 -60.76 -24.61 -33.61
N PRO A 4 -59.52 -24.16 -33.29
CA PRO A 4 -58.35 -24.13 -34.19
C PRO A 4 -57.55 -25.44 -34.19
N PRO A 5 -56.37 -25.46 -34.83
CA PRO A 5 -55.21 -25.85 -34.04
C PRO A 5 -53.94 -25.01 -34.26
N TRP A 6 -53.24 -24.82 -33.15
CA TRP A 6 -51.82 -24.51 -33.01
C TRP A 6 -50.90 -25.50 -33.77
N ARG A 7 -49.70 -25.04 -34.17
CA ARG A 7 -48.41 -25.58 -33.72
C ARG A 7 -47.19 -24.78 -34.23
N SER A 8 -46.31 -24.44 -33.26
CA SER A 8 -44.84 -24.58 -33.29
C SER A 8 -44.06 -23.88 -34.41
N GLY A 9 -43.09 -22.99 -34.19
CA GLY A 9 -42.15 -22.85 -33.10
C GLY A 9 -40.76 -22.74 -33.73
N ILE A 10 -40.11 -21.57 -33.69
CA ILE A 10 -38.70 -21.41 -34.08
C ILE A 10 -38.00 -20.64 -32.96
N PHE A 11 -37.11 -21.38 -32.30
CA PHE A 11 -36.16 -20.93 -31.29
C PHE A 11 -35.21 -19.88 -31.88
N PHE A 12 -35.12 -18.72 -31.24
CA PHE A 12 -33.98 -17.81 -31.43
C PHE A 12 -32.81 -18.31 -30.56
N PRO A 13 -31.60 -18.50 -31.13
CA PRO A 13 -30.45 -18.83 -30.31
C PRO A 13 -30.01 -17.62 -29.50
N MET A 14 -29.85 -17.92 -28.22
CA MET A 14 -29.26 -17.16 -27.13
C MET A 14 -27.89 -16.61 -27.53
N ALA A 15 -27.75 -15.28 -27.61
CA ALA A 15 -26.45 -14.63 -27.69
C ALA A 15 -25.83 -14.65 -26.28
N LEU A 16 -24.91 -15.59 -26.08
CA LEU A 16 -24.07 -15.70 -24.90
C LEU A 16 -23.05 -14.54 -24.90
N LEU A 17 -23.25 -13.53 -24.04
CA LEU A 17 -22.20 -12.57 -23.69
C LEU A 17 -21.21 -13.23 -22.72
N ALA A 18 -20.07 -13.70 -23.26
CA ALA A 18 -18.80 -13.70 -22.54
C ALA A 18 -17.97 -12.57 -23.20
N ILE A 19 -17.30 -11.65 -22.50
CA ILE A 19 -16.10 -11.88 -21.71
C ILE A 19 -15.99 -10.69 -20.75
N GLY A 20 -16.44 -10.88 -19.50
CA GLY A 20 -15.98 -10.04 -18.40
C GLY A 20 -14.64 -10.59 -17.96
N CYS A 21 -13.54 -9.97 -18.42
CA CYS A 21 -12.19 -10.25 -17.93
C CYS A 21 -12.06 -9.69 -16.50
N GLY A 22 -12.80 -10.28 -15.57
CA GLY A 22 -12.61 -10.07 -14.15
C GLY A 22 -11.30 -10.72 -13.77
N LYS A 23 -10.25 -9.91 -13.57
CA LYS A 23 -9.05 -10.38 -12.87
C LYS A 23 -9.52 -11.15 -11.64
N ALA A 24 -9.17 -12.43 -11.56
CA ALA A 24 -9.46 -13.25 -10.40
C ALA A 24 -9.06 -12.45 -9.14
N PRO A 25 -9.91 -12.38 -8.10
CA PRO A 25 -9.53 -11.72 -6.87
C PRO A 25 -8.22 -12.35 -6.41
N ARG A 26 -7.17 -11.52 -6.30
CA ARG A 26 -5.88 -11.92 -5.75
C ARG A 26 -6.22 -12.58 -4.41
N LYS A 27 -5.99 -13.89 -4.26
CA LYS A 27 -6.17 -14.58 -2.97
C LYS A 27 -5.28 -13.85 -1.97
N GLN A 28 -5.85 -12.86 -1.28
CA GLN A 28 -5.24 -12.25 -0.11
C GLN A 28 -5.18 -13.38 0.91
N GLY A 29 -4.00 -13.99 1.06
CA GLY A 29 -3.74 -14.84 2.21
C GLY A 29 -4.13 -14.05 3.45
N ALA A 30 -4.70 -14.74 4.45
CA ALA A 30 -5.15 -14.11 5.69
C ALA A 30 -4.11 -13.08 6.19
N LEU A 31 -4.60 -11.91 6.63
CA LEU A 31 -3.79 -10.86 7.27
C LEU A 31 -3.33 -11.34 8.66
N ALA A 32 -2.63 -12.46 8.70
CA ALA A 32 -2.04 -13.03 9.90
C ALA A 32 -0.70 -12.36 10.19
N ILE A 33 -0.35 -12.35 11.47
CA ILE A 33 0.98 -12.01 11.96
C ILE A 33 2.01 -12.84 11.15
N PRO A 34 3.04 -12.20 10.58
CA PRO A 34 4.06 -12.90 9.80
C PRO A 34 4.85 -13.90 10.66
N THR A 35 5.52 -14.84 10.02
CA THR A 35 6.47 -15.74 10.69
C THR A 35 7.62 -14.94 11.31
N SER A 36 8.16 -15.43 12.43
CA SER A 36 9.25 -14.76 13.17
C SER A 36 10.39 -14.30 12.26
N GLY A 37 10.94 -13.11 12.53
CA GLY A 37 11.99 -12.49 11.73
C GLY A 37 11.52 -11.91 10.39
N ASN A 38 10.22 -11.78 10.15
CA ASN A 38 9.68 -11.20 8.94
C ASN A 38 8.65 -10.09 9.23
N VAL A 39 8.45 -9.24 8.23
CA VAL A 39 7.36 -8.28 8.16
C VAL A 39 6.56 -8.48 6.90
N ARG A 40 5.25 -8.27 7.00
CA ARG A 40 4.35 -8.20 5.85
C ARG A 40 4.16 -6.75 5.47
N VAL A 41 4.41 -6.43 4.21
CA VAL A 41 4.16 -5.13 3.60
C VAL A 41 2.98 -5.27 2.67
N VAL A 42 1.97 -4.43 2.85
CA VAL A 42 0.77 -4.38 2.02
C VAL A 42 0.71 -3.01 1.35
N SER A 43 0.74 -3.01 0.02
CA SER A 43 0.88 -1.80 -0.79
C SER A 43 -0.46 -1.43 -1.40
N ARG A 44 -0.88 -0.16 -1.27
CA ARG A 44 -2.15 0.33 -1.78
C ARG A 44 -2.00 1.68 -2.45
N LYS A 45 -2.51 1.77 -3.67
CA LYS A 45 -2.70 3.03 -4.39
C LYS A 45 -3.97 3.69 -3.87
N VAL A 46 -3.84 4.90 -3.32
CA VAL A 46 -4.95 5.66 -2.75
C VAL A 46 -5.47 6.68 -3.77
N ALA A 47 -4.57 7.41 -4.42
CA ALA A 47 -4.90 8.38 -5.46
C ALA A 47 -3.84 8.41 -6.56
N GLN A 48 -4.26 8.54 -7.81
CA GLN A 48 -3.36 8.76 -8.95
C GLN A 48 -4.05 9.62 -10.00
N THR A 49 -4.06 10.93 -9.76
CA THR A 49 -4.66 11.94 -10.63
C THR A 49 -3.58 12.91 -11.12
N PRO A 50 -3.88 13.79 -12.10
CA PRO A 50 -2.96 14.84 -12.51
C PRO A 50 -2.63 15.88 -11.43
N SER A 51 -3.34 15.92 -10.30
CA SER A 51 -3.12 16.90 -9.23
C SER A 51 -2.61 16.28 -7.92
N ARG A 52 -2.74 14.96 -7.78
CA ARG A 52 -2.40 14.24 -6.55
C ARG A 52 -1.99 12.80 -6.86
N LEU A 53 -0.87 12.40 -6.29
CA LEU A 53 -0.45 11.01 -6.20
C LEU A 53 -0.35 10.62 -4.72
N GLN A 54 -0.97 9.51 -4.34
CA GLN A 54 -0.94 9.01 -2.97
C GLN A 54 -0.86 7.50 -2.93
N TRP A 55 0.09 6.99 -2.16
CA TRP A 55 0.33 5.59 -1.91
C TRP A 55 0.52 5.33 -0.43
N LYS A 56 0.06 4.15 0.00
CA LYS A 56 0.15 3.71 1.38
C LYS A 56 0.75 2.32 1.45
N TRP A 57 1.64 2.12 2.42
CA TRP A 57 2.22 0.83 2.79
C TRP A 57 1.89 0.51 4.23
N SER A 58 1.09 -0.52 4.45
CA SER A 58 0.85 -1.06 5.78
C SER A 58 1.89 -2.12 6.09
N VAL A 59 2.63 -1.93 7.17
CA VAL A 59 3.62 -2.87 7.72
C VAL A 59 2.99 -3.57 8.91
N ILE A 60 2.95 -4.90 8.84
CA ILE A 60 2.47 -5.77 9.91
C ILE A 60 3.65 -6.63 10.36
N GLY A 61 4.07 -6.45 11.60
CA GLY A 61 5.17 -7.17 12.20
C GLY A 61 4.76 -8.28 13.16
N GLU A 62 5.70 -9.20 13.35
CA GLU A 62 5.70 -10.18 14.46
C GLU A 62 6.16 -9.59 15.79
N ARG A 63 6.56 -8.32 15.78
CA ARG A 63 7.12 -7.60 16.92
C ARG A 63 6.68 -6.14 16.95
N ASN A 64 6.92 -5.48 18.07
CA ASN A 64 6.61 -4.07 18.26
C ASN A 64 7.80 -3.20 17.86
N TRP A 65 7.53 -1.97 17.42
CA TRP A 65 8.51 -0.88 17.33
C TRP A 65 8.02 0.29 18.17
N ARG A 66 8.92 0.90 18.95
CA ARG A 66 8.60 2.04 19.82
C ARG A 66 8.96 3.38 19.20
N SER A 67 9.88 3.39 18.24
CA SER A 67 10.43 4.63 17.70
C SER A 67 10.17 4.72 16.21
N ALA A 68 9.50 5.79 15.80
CA ALA A 68 9.28 6.14 14.41
C ALA A 68 9.91 7.50 14.10
N GLN A 69 10.54 7.60 12.94
CA GLN A 69 11.14 8.83 12.47
C GLN A 69 10.98 8.94 10.95
N VAL A 70 10.87 10.17 10.46
CA VAL A 70 11.10 10.49 9.04
C VAL A 70 12.22 11.51 8.95
N LYS A 71 13.30 11.19 8.23
CA LYS A 71 14.45 12.08 8.00
C LYS A 71 14.96 11.88 6.58
N ASP A 72 15.23 12.97 5.86
CA ASP A 72 15.84 12.95 4.52
C ASP A 72 15.15 11.97 3.55
N ALA A 73 13.81 12.01 3.49
CA ALA A 73 12.96 11.10 2.69
C ALA A 73 13.04 9.60 3.09
N THR A 74 13.61 9.31 4.26
CA THR A 74 13.65 7.96 4.82
C THR A 74 12.77 7.90 6.06
N ALA A 75 11.75 7.04 5.99
CA ALA A 75 10.98 6.60 7.15
C ALA A 75 11.77 5.50 7.88
N SER A 76 11.69 5.44 9.21
CA SER A 76 12.39 4.44 10.00
C SER A 76 11.57 3.98 11.21
N LEU A 77 11.49 2.66 11.42
CA LEU A 77 11.02 2.03 12.65
C LEU A 77 12.20 1.39 13.38
N THR A 78 12.38 1.73 14.65
CA THR A 78 13.50 1.24 15.48
C THR A 78 13.04 0.96 16.92
N LYS A 79 13.95 0.48 17.77
CA LYS A 79 13.69 0.12 19.18
C LYS A 79 12.57 -0.91 19.32
N THR A 80 12.90 -2.12 18.93
CA THR A 80 11.97 -3.24 18.86
C THR A 80 11.98 -4.13 20.11
N TYR A 81 10.90 -4.89 20.31
CA TYR A 81 10.77 -5.96 21.30
C TYR A 81 9.66 -6.93 20.89
N PRO A 82 9.66 -8.18 21.41
CA PRO A 82 8.62 -9.17 21.11
C PRO A 82 7.20 -8.66 21.40
N LEU A 83 6.21 -9.19 20.66
CA LEU A 83 4.80 -8.83 20.84
C LEU A 83 4.28 -9.05 22.27
N ASN A 84 4.76 -10.12 22.91
CA ASN A 84 4.32 -10.60 24.22
C ASN A 84 5.29 -10.28 25.35
N ASP A 85 6.20 -9.30 25.16
CA ASP A 85 7.12 -8.90 26.22
C ASP A 85 6.37 -8.19 27.35
N ALA A 86 6.23 -8.88 28.48
CA ALA A 86 5.49 -8.40 29.65
C ALA A 86 6.18 -7.23 30.38
N THR A 87 7.44 -6.93 30.04
CA THR A 87 8.24 -5.87 30.69
C THR A 87 8.29 -4.58 29.88
N GLN A 88 7.81 -4.61 28.64
CA GLN A 88 7.83 -3.48 27.73
C GLN A 88 6.40 -2.96 27.51
N SER A 89 6.27 -1.64 27.41
CA SER A 89 4.99 -0.97 27.14
C SER A 89 5.12 0.09 26.05
N GLY A 90 4.00 0.59 25.55
CA GLY A 90 3.95 1.46 24.37
C GLY A 90 4.22 0.68 23.09
N GLY A 91 4.54 1.39 22.01
CA GLY A 91 4.86 0.84 20.69
C GLY A 91 3.70 0.09 20.02
N CYS A 92 3.91 -0.29 18.77
CA CYS A 92 2.96 -1.11 18.04
C CYS A 92 3.62 -1.95 16.96
N ASN A 93 2.91 -2.97 16.50
CA ASN A 93 3.33 -3.88 15.45
C ASN A 93 2.68 -3.61 14.09
N ILE A 94 1.77 -2.64 14.02
CA ILE A 94 1.10 -2.22 12.79
C ILE A 94 1.41 -0.75 12.56
N TRP A 95 2.04 -0.47 11.41
CA TRP A 95 2.41 0.87 10.99
C TRP A 95 1.91 1.11 9.57
N GLU A 96 1.55 2.35 9.27
CA GLU A 96 1.27 2.81 7.92
C GLU A 96 2.30 3.85 7.52
N CYS A 97 2.86 3.70 6.33
CA CYS A 97 3.67 4.71 5.67
C CYS A 97 2.87 5.27 4.49
N ASP A 98 2.56 6.56 4.52
CA ASP A 98 1.78 7.26 3.50
C ASP A 98 2.69 8.26 2.76
N LEU A 99 2.84 8.07 1.45
CA LEU A 99 3.48 9.05 0.57
C LEU A 99 2.40 9.76 -0.23
N THR A 100 2.27 11.06 0.00
CA THR A 100 1.43 11.97 -0.77
C THR A 100 2.29 12.96 -1.54
N ALA A 101 2.00 13.18 -2.82
CA ALA A 101 2.62 14.18 -3.66
C ALA A 101 1.53 15.05 -4.30
N GLU A 102 1.51 16.34 -3.96
CA GLU A 102 0.54 17.33 -4.44
C GLU A 102 1.09 18.74 -4.27
N ARG A 103 0.58 19.70 -5.06
CA ARG A 103 0.89 21.14 -4.91
C ARG A 103 2.40 21.47 -4.89
N GLY A 104 3.19 20.75 -5.67
CA GLY A 104 4.64 20.96 -5.77
C GLY A 104 5.46 20.43 -4.59
N GLN A 105 4.85 19.64 -3.70
CA GLN A 105 5.52 19.03 -2.55
C GLN A 105 5.18 17.54 -2.45
N TRP A 106 6.05 16.80 -1.79
CA TRP A 106 5.75 15.47 -1.28
C TRP A 106 5.79 15.49 0.25
N THR A 107 4.97 14.63 0.84
CA THR A 107 4.88 14.38 2.27
C THR A 107 4.94 12.87 2.49
N LEU A 108 5.83 12.44 3.37
CA LEU A 108 5.94 11.06 3.84
C LEU A 108 5.54 11.05 5.32
N THR A 109 4.52 10.28 5.65
CA THR A 109 4.03 10.18 7.03
C THR A 109 4.04 8.74 7.49
N LEU A 110 4.62 8.49 8.65
CA LEU A 110 4.46 7.27 9.43
C LEU A 110 3.36 7.44 10.46
N HIS A 111 2.48 6.45 10.55
CA HIS A 111 1.40 6.37 11.53
C HIS A 111 1.41 4.99 12.20
N GLY A 112 1.59 4.96 13.52
CA GLY A 112 1.47 3.75 14.32
C GLY A 112 0.04 3.54 14.80
N SER A 113 -0.38 2.30 14.97
CA SER A 113 -1.69 1.99 15.56
C SER A 113 -1.82 2.42 17.03
N ASP A 114 -0.71 2.76 17.67
CA ASP A 114 -0.65 3.37 19.00
C ASP A 114 -0.87 4.91 18.99
N GLY A 115 -1.09 5.49 17.81
CA GLY A 115 -1.28 6.94 17.63
C GLY A 115 0.02 7.72 17.40
N THR A 116 1.20 7.08 17.45
CA THR A 116 2.48 7.73 17.14
C THR A 116 2.50 8.18 15.68
N THR A 117 2.99 9.39 15.42
CA THR A 117 3.14 9.89 14.05
C THR A 117 4.51 10.54 13.84
N ALA A 118 5.05 10.40 12.64
CA ALA A 118 6.27 11.10 12.21
C ALA A 118 6.11 11.51 10.76
N THR A 119 6.46 12.77 10.44
CA THR A 119 6.24 13.34 9.11
C THR A 119 7.51 13.98 8.59
N GLY A 120 7.79 13.76 7.30
CA GLY A 120 8.80 14.51 6.55
C GLY A 120 8.20 15.04 5.26
N THR A 121 8.72 16.16 4.78
CA THR A 121 8.28 16.79 3.54
C THR A 121 9.46 17.16 2.66
N GLY A 122 9.20 17.37 1.38
CA GLY A 122 10.17 17.93 0.45
C GLY A 122 9.50 18.51 -0.78
N ALA A 123 10.28 19.25 -1.57
CA ALA A 123 9.79 19.82 -2.82
C ALA A 123 9.76 18.76 -3.93
N LEU A 124 8.76 18.83 -4.80
CA LEU A 124 8.80 18.20 -6.11
C LEU A 124 9.61 19.10 -7.06
N PRO A 125 10.29 18.53 -8.06
CA PRO A 125 11.09 19.32 -8.97
C PRO A 125 10.18 20.22 -9.84
N ALA A 126 10.66 21.43 -10.16
CA ALA A 126 9.87 22.44 -10.88
C ALA A 126 9.40 21.95 -12.27
N ASN A 127 10.17 21.06 -12.90
CA ASN A 127 9.85 20.46 -14.20
C ASN A 127 8.72 19.41 -14.15
N ALA A 128 8.32 18.94 -12.96
CA ALA A 128 7.13 18.11 -12.80
C ALA A 128 5.85 18.85 -13.22
N GLY A 129 5.90 20.19 -13.21
CA GLY A 129 4.74 21.05 -13.39
C GLY A 129 3.69 20.77 -12.33
N ALA A 130 2.42 20.85 -12.71
CA ALA A 130 1.29 20.54 -11.82
C ALA A 130 1.06 19.03 -11.61
N ASP A 131 1.76 18.15 -12.36
CA ASP A 131 1.49 16.71 -12.37
C ASP A 131 2.53 15.90 -11.57
N PRO A 132 2.22 15.51 -10.31
CA PRO A 132 3.16 14.81 -9.44
C PRO A 132 3.56 13.43 -9.99
N ARG A 133 2.77 12.85 -10.90
CA ARG A 133 3.04 11.52 -11.49
C ARG A 133 4.28 11.50 -12.39
N LYS A 134 4.74 12.67 -12.85
CA LYS A 134 5.96 12.79 -13.66
C LYS A 134 7.23 12.79 -12.81
N ALA A 135 7.13 13.23 -11.57
CA ALA A 135 8.27 13.31 -10.64
C ALA A 135 8.41 12.09 -9.74
N VAL A 136 7.29 11.44 -9.40
CA VAL A 136 7.25 10.33 -8.45
C VAL A 136 7.05 9.00 -9.17
N GLN A 137 8.03 8.12 -9.04
CA GLN A 137 7.98 6.75 -9.53
C GLN A 137 7.86 5.80 -8.33
N ILE A 138 6.73 5.12 -8.20
CA ILE A 138 6.55 4.13 -7.14
C ILE A 138 7.32 2.85 -7.48
N ARG A 139 8.00 2.29 -6.49
CA ARG A 139 8.84 1.10 -6.62
C ARG A 139 8.23 -0.09 -5.88
N GLU A 140 7.66 0.15 -4.72
CA GLU A 140 7.02 -0.87 -3.90
C GLU A 140 5.51 -0.93 -4.18
N GLU A 141 5.08 -1.58 -5.27
CA GLU A 141 3.65 -1.65 -5.63
C GLU A 141 2.96 -2.96 -5.22
N ALA A 142 3.74 -3.95 -4.77
CA ALA A 142 3.23 -5.29 -4.47
C ALA A 142 3.14 -5.56 -2.97
N ASP A 143 2.20 -6.41 -2.59
CA ASP A 143 2.16 -6.98 -1.25
C ASP A 143 3.27 -8.03 -1.16
N ARG A 144 4.09 -8.02 -0.11
CA ARG A 144 5.15 -9.02 0.09
C ARG A 144 5.44 -9.31 1.56
N LEU A 145 6.01 -10.49 1.79
CA LEU A 145 6.67 -10.84 3.04
C LEU A 145 8.17 -10.60 2.85
N THR A 146 8.83 -9.95 3.79
CA THR A 146 10.27 -9.69 3.74
C THR A 146 10.91 -9.96 5.10
N SER A 147 12.15 -10.40 5.10
CA SER A 147 12.92 -10.64 6.33
C SER A 147 13.37 -9.33 6.96
N LEU A 148 13.55 -9.34 8.28
CA LEU A 148 14.09 -8.23 9.08
C LEU A 148 15.61 -8.36 9.32
N PRO A 149 16.36 -7.25 9.34
CA PRO A 149 15.91 -5.88 9.06
C PRO A 149 15.55 -5.72 7.57
N ALA A 150 14.66 -4.78 7.26
CA ALA A 150 14.17 -4.54 5.91
C ALA A 150 14.43 -3.10 5.46
N ASP A 151 15.09 -2.95 4.32
CA ASP A 151 15.27 -1.67 3.63
C ASP A 151 14.41 -1.65 2.36
N LEU A 152 13.29 -0.94 2.43
CA LEU A 152 12.34 -0.84 1.33
C LEU A 152 12.61 0.45 0.55
N THR A 153 12.74 0.34 -0.76
CA THR A 153 12.64 1.49 -1.65
C THR A 153 11.18 1.67 -2.02
N LEU A 154 10.52 2.68 -1.43
CA LEU A 154 9.10 2.91 -1.65
C LEU A 154 8.85 3.60 -2.99
N ALA A 155 9.61 4.67 -3.25
CA ALA A 155 9.50 5.48 -4.44
C ALA A 155 10.83 6.15 -4.80
N THR A 156 10.87 6.73 -5.99
CA THR A 156 11.89 7.67 -6.42
C THR A 156 11.22 9.00 -6.72
N VAL A 157 11.74 10.09 -6.14
CA VAL A 157 11.29 11.47 -6.41
C VAL A 157 12.48 12.23 -6.98
N ASP A 158 12.41 12.58 -8.26
CA ASP A 158 13.51 13.29 -8.96
C ASP A 158 14.88 12.60 -8.81
N GLY A 159 14.91 11.28 -9.00
CA GLY A 159 16.13 10.47 -8.82
C GLY A 159 16.54 10.22 -7.36
N LYS A 160 15.95 10.92 -6.38
CA LYS A 160 16.20 10.66 -4.95
C LYS A 160 15.29 9.55 -4.45
N THR A 161 15.86 8.68 -3.63
CA THR A 161 15.14 7.56 -3.03
C THR A 161 14.27 8.02 -1.87
N VAL A 162 13.01 7.60 -1.87
CA VAL A 162 12.14 7.60 -0.70
C VAL A 162 12.16 6.18 -0.12
N ALA A 163 12.71 6.03 1.08
CA ALA A 163 12.97 4.73 1.69
C ALA A 163 12.16 4.49 2.95
N PHE A 164 12.01 3.21 3.31
CA PHE A 164 11.50 2.80 4.60
C PHE A 164 12.40 1.72 5.20
N HIS A 165 13.12 2.10 6.24
CA HIS A 165 13.94 1.21 7.05
C HIS A 165 13.12 0.63 8.21
N ILE A 166 13.17 -0.68 8.38
CA ILE A 166 12.48 -1.39 9.45
C ILE A 166 13.52 -2.24 10.16
N ASP A 167 13.89 -1.81 11.36
CA ASP A 167 14.89 -2.50 12.18
C ASP A 167 14.37 -3.88 12.61
N ARG A 168 15.32 -4.78 12.91
CA ARG A 168 14.99 -6.06 13.50
C ARG A 168 14.66 -5.86 14.96
#